data_AF-X1CKR6-F1
#
_entry.id   AF-X1CKR6-F1
#
_cell.length_a   1.000
_cell.length_b   1.000
_cell.length_c   1.000
_cell.angle_alpha   90.00
_cell.angle_beta   90.00
_cell.angle_gamma   90.00
#
_symmetry.space_group_name_H-M   'P 1'
#
loop_
_entity.id
_entity.type
_entity.pdbx_description
1 polymer ?
#
loop_
_entity_poly.entity_id
_entity_poly.type
_entity_poly.pdbx_seq_one_letter_code
_entity_poly.pdbx_strand_id
1 'polypeptide(L)'
;YDHRLLLPEKNSSLKRLLEGESTRISVHGREFEFPSEDVVWLPVVNTTVEELARVVAGEMVRNLPYPNVRRITVWVEESPGQSATEKRQVKA
;
A
#
# COMPACT_ATOMS: atom_id res chain seq x y z
N TYR A 1 -5.18 0.62 -6.87
CA TYR A 1 -5.67 0.24 -5.52
C TYR A 1 -7.15 0.00 -5.48
N ASP A 2 -7.93 0.76 -6.25
CA ASP A 2 -9.39 0.61 -6.32
C ASP A 2 -9.85 -0.83 -6.61
N HIS A 3 -10.96 -1.24 -5.98
CA HIS A 3 -11.59 -2.57 -6.08
C HIS A 3 -10.63 -3.77 -5.90
N ARG A 4 -9.60 -3.64 -5.06
CA ARG A 4 -8.62 -4.71 -4.82
C ARG A 4 -8.30 -4.91 -3.34
N LEU A 5 -7.90 -6.13 -2.99
CA LEU A 5 -7.37 -6.48 -1.70
C LEU A 5 -5.89 -6.06 -1.59
N LEU A 6 -5.59 -5.24 -0.59
CA LEU A 6 -4.24 -4.74 -0.34
C LEU A 6 -3.51 -5.61 0.68
N LEU A 7 -2.48 -6.33 0.24
CA LEU A 7 -1.68 -7.20 1.10
C LEU A 7 -0.29 -6.62 1.35
N PRO A 8 0.21 -6.65 2.60
CA PRO A 8 1.53 -6.13 2.93
C PRO A 8 2.62 -7.14 2.56
N GLU A 9 3.46 -6.80 1.58
CA GLU A 9 4.53 -7.65 1.08
C GLU A 9 5.64 -7.91 2.13
N LYS A 10 5.89 -6.93 3.01
CA LYS A 10 7.00 -7.00 3.99
C LYS A 10 6.56 -7.53 5.34
N ASN A 11 5.33 -8.02 5.47
CA ASN A 11 4.83 -8.55 6.73
C ASN A 11 5.43 -9.93 7.01
N SER A 12 6.26 -10.04 8.06
CA SER A 12 6.91 -11.31 8.43
C SER A 12 5.95 -12.39 8.92
N SER A 13 4.74 -12.02 9.32
CA SER A 13 3.70 -12.96 9.78
C SER A 13 2.81 -13.45 8.63
N LEU A 14 2.90 -12.83 7.45
CA LEU A 14 2.17 -13.22 6.25
C LEU A 14 3.06 -14.11 5.39
N LYS A 15 2.62 -15.34 5.14
CA LYS A 15 3.30 -16.29 4.26
C LYS A 15 2.55 -16.41 2.94
N ARG A 16 3.26 -16.32 1.83
CA ARG A 16 2.73 -16.65 0.50
C ARG A 16 2.83 -18.15 0.30
N LEU A 17 1.70 -18.81 0.11
CA LEU A 17 1.64 -20.27 -0.07
C LEU A 17 1.62 -20.64 -1.55
N LEU A 18 0.93 -19.86 -2.38
CA LEU A 18 0.84 -20.05 -3.83
C LEU A 18 0.54 -18.72 -4.51
N GLU A 19 1.15 -18.50 -5.68
CA GLU A 19 0.84 -17.38 -6.57
C GLU A 19 0.70 -17.94 -8.00
N GLY A 20 -0.43 -17.65 -8.65
CA GLY A 20 -0.79 -18.14 -9.98
C GLY A 20 -2.06 -17.45 -10.47
N GLU A 21 -3.09 -18.21 -10.81
CA GLU A 21 -4.44 -17.66 -11.03
C GLU A 21 -5.11 -17.25 -9.71
N SER A 22 -4.74 -17.93 -8.61
CA SER A 22 -5.12 -17.57 -7.25
C SER A 22 -3.91 -17.23 -6.39
N THR A 23 -4.12 -16.29 -5.47
CA THR A 23 -3.15 -15.89 -4.45
C THR A 23 -3.59 -16.50 -3.12
N ARG A 24 -2.84 -17.50 -2.64
CA ARG A 24 -3.07 -18.12 -1.34
C ARG A 24 -2.05 -17.63 -0.32
N ILE A 25 -2.55 -17.15 0.81
CA ILE A 25 -1.74 -16.63 1.91
C ILE A 25 -2.08 -17.32 3.23
N SER A 26 -1.13 -17.34 4.15
CA SER A 26 -1.34 -17.74 5.55
C SER A 26 -0.91 -16.60 6.47
N VAL A 27 -1.78 -16.22 7.41
CA VAL A 27 -1.49 -15.20 8.41
C VAL A 27 -2.06 -15.63 9.76
N HIS A 28 -1.20 -15.66 10.79
CA HIS A 28 -1.56 -16.14 12.14
C HIS A 28 -2.27 -17.50 12.16
N GLY A 29 -1.83 -18.45 11.31
CA GLY A 29 -2.37 -19.80 11.26
C GLY A 29 -3.71 -19.94 10.53
N ARG A 30 -4.23 -18.87 9.94
CA ARG A 30 -5.41 -18.88 9.05
C ARG A 30 -4.96 -18.73 7.62
N GLU A 31 -5.62 -19.46 6.72
CA GLU A 31 -5.35 -19.39 5.29
C GLU A 31 -6.49 -18.70 4.56
N PHE A 32 -6.12 -17.92 3.56
CA PHE A 32 -7.04 -17.17 2.72
C PHE A 32 -6.60 -17.32 1.26
N GLU A 33 -7.57 -17.37 0.35
CA GLU A 33 -7.33 -17.48 -1.08
C GLU A 33 -8.23 -16.50 -1.82
N PHE A 34 -7.63 -15.76 -2.75
CA PHE A 34 -8.28 -14.73 -3.56
C PHE A 34 -7.86 -14.88 -5.02
N PRO A 35 -8.67 -14.45 -6.00
CA PRO A 35 -8.22 -14.30 -7.37
C PRO A 35 -6.99 -13.39 -7.42
N SER A 36 -5.94 -13.78 -8.15
CA SER A 36 -4.70 -12.99 -8.17
C SER A 36 -4.89 -11.60 -8.81
N GLU A 37 -5.87 -11.45 -9.69
CA GLU A 37 -6.23 -10.16 -10.31
C GLU A 37 -6.78 -9.14 -9.32
N ASP A 38 -7.41 -9.61 -8.23
CA ASP A 38 -7.99 -8.78 -7.17
C ASP A 38 -6.97 -8.40 -6.10
N VAL A 39 -5.75 -8.96 -6.12
CA VAL A 39 -4.73 -8.71 -5.10
C VAL A 39 -3.72 -7.66 -5.56
N VAL A 40 -3.35 -6.76 -4.65
CA VAL A 40 -2.19 -5.86 -4.81
C VAL A 40 -1.26 -6.03 -3.63
N TRP A 41 0.00 -6.33 -3.93
CA TRP A 41 1.07 -6.34 -2.95
C TRP A 41 1.62 -4.93 -2.75
N LEU A 42 1.48 -4.43 -1.52
CA LEU A 42 2.05 -3.14 -1.11
C LEU A 42 3.42 -3.36 -0.46
N PRO A 43 4.45 -2.53 -0.77
CA PRO A 43 5.80 -2.69 -0.24
C PRO A 43 5.95 -2.17 1.20
N VAL A 44 5.04 -2.59 2.08
CA VAL A 44 4.86 -2.13 3.47
C VAL A 44 4.79 -3.31 4.43
N VAL A 45 5.03 -3.05 5.72
CA VAL A 45 4.97 -4.10 6.76
C VAL A 45 3.52 -4.40 7.16
N ASN A 46 2.64 -3.40 7.13
CA ASN A 46 1.22 -3.53 7.43
C ASN A 46 0.41 -2.65 6.48
N THR A 47 -0.84 -3.03 6.23
CA THR A 47 -1.80 -2.23 5.43
C THR A 47 -2.52 -1.22 6.33
N THR A 48 -1.77 -0.36 7.03
CA THR A 48 -2.38 0.74 7.80
C THR A 48 -2.50 2.00 6.95
N VAL A 49 -3.36 2.94 7.37
CA VAL A 49 -3.56 4.21 6.66
C VAL A 49 -2.28 5.06 6.59
N GLU A 50 -1.41 5.00 7.60
CA GLU A 50 -0.11 5.67 7.61
C GLU A 50 0.85 5.11 6.58
N GLU A 51 0.96 3.78 6.50
CA GLU A 51 1.81 3.11 5.51
C GLU A 51 1.27 3.36 4.09
N LEU A 52 -0.06 3.36 3.90
CA LEU A 52 -0.67 3.69 2.62
C LEU A 52 -0.39 5.16 2.21
N ALA A 53 -0.52 6.12 3.12
CA ALA A 53 -0.19 7.52 2.86
C ALA A 53 1.28 7.69 2.44
N ARG A 54 2.19 6.94 3.07
CA ARG A 54 3.61 6.90 2.70
C ARG A 54 3.85 6.32 1.31
N VAL A 55 3.18 5.21 0.96
CA VAL A 55 3.30 4.59 -0.37
C VAL A 55 2.81 5.55 -1.45
N VAL A 56 1.60 6.10 -1.27
CA VAL A 56 1.00 7.03 -2.24
C VAL A 56 1.85 8.28 -2.39
N ALA A 57 2.35 8.88 -1.29
CA ALA A 57 3.28 10.01 -1.39
C ALA A 57 4.56 9.64 -2.16
N GLY A 58 5.12 8.45 -1.93
CA GLY A 58 6.28 7.96 -2.67
C GLY A 58 6.01 7.84 -4.17
N GLU A 59 4.85 7.32 -4.56
CA GLU A 59 4.42 7.21 -5.95
C GLU A 59 4.18 8.56 -6.60
N MET A 60 3.55 9.48 -5.88
CA MET A 60 3.31 10.85 -6.33
C MET A 60 4.62 11.58 -6.59
N VAL A 61 5.61 11.49 -5.68
CA VAL A 61 6.93 12.11 -5.90
C VAL A 61 7.64 11.53 -7.14
N ARG A 62 7.57 10.21 -7.35
CA ARG A 62 8.24 9.56 -8.50
C ARG A 62 7.64 9.97 -9.85
N ASN A 63 6.34 10.24 -9.88
CA ASN A 63 5.61 10.55 -11.11
C ASN A 63 5.29 12.05 -11.28
N LEU A 64 5.83 12.92 -10.42
CA LEU A 64 5.50 14.34 -10.43
C LEU A 64 6.19 15.04 -11.62
N PRO A 65 5.44 15.60 -12.59
CA PRO A 65 6.04 16.20 -13.79
C PRO A 65 6.49 17.65 -13.58
N TYR A 66 6.33 18.21 -12.37
CA TYR A 66 6.53 19.63 -12.08
C TYR A 66 7.85 19.89 -11.37
N PRO A 67 8.90 20.37 -12.07
CA PRO A 67 10.24 20.55 -11.49
C PRO A 67 10.30 21.68 -10.45
N ASN A 68 9.31 22.57 -10.43
CA ASN A 68 9.22 23.67 -9.47
C ASN A 68 8.48 23.31 -8.17
N VAL A 69 7.90 22.11 -8.07
CA VAL A 69 7.24 21.65 -6.83
C VAL A 69 8.28 21.15 -5.85
N ARG A 70 8.31 21.73 -4.65
CA ARG A 70 9.29 21.40 -3.60
C ARG A 70 8.76 20.47 -2.52
N ARG A 71 7.44 20.38 -2.38
CA ARG A 71 6.79 19.61 -1.32
C ARG A 71 5.42 19.13 -1.77
N ILE A 72 5.10 17.90 -1.39
CA ILE A 72 3.75 17.37 -1.46
C ILE A 72 3.28 16.95 -0.07
N THR A 73 1.97 16.98 0.12
CA THR A 73 1.30 16.44 1.30
C THR A 73 0.23 15.48 0.79
N VAL A 74 0.26 14.24 1.26
CA VAL A 74 -0.76 13.24 0.95
C VAL A 74 -1.53 12.97 2.23
N TRP A 75 -2.85 13.06 2.15
CA TRP A 75 -3.77 12.70 3.21
C TRP A 75 -4.60 11.51 2.74
N VAL A 76 -4.63 10.46 3.55
CA VAL A 76 -5.41 9.25 3.28
C VAL A 76 -6.34 9.02 4.46
N GLU A 77 -7.59 8.73 4.18
CA GLU A 77 -8.63 8.44 5.16
C GLU A 77 -9.20 7.05 4.90
N GLU A 78 -9.19 6.20 5.92
CA GLU A 78 -9.77 4.84 5.84
C GLU A 78 -11.28 4.89 6.11
N SER A 79 -11.67 5.67 7.12
CA SER A 79 -13.05 5.95 7.48
C SER A 79 -13.14 7.37 8.07
N PRO A 80 -14.32 8.00 8.12
CA PRO A 80 -14.45 9.37 8.60
C PRO A 80 -13.81 9.58 9.99
N GLY A 81 -12.79 10.44 10.05
CA GLY A 81 -12.04 10.72 11.27
C GLY A 81 -10.85 9.80 11.56
N GLN A 82 -10.62 8.77 10.74
CA GLN A 82 -9.47 7.86 10.82
C GLN A 82 -8.57 8.06 9.60
N SER A 83 -7.54 8.87 9.77
CA SER A 83 -6.69 9.30 8.66
C SER A 83 -5.22 9.44 9.04
N ALA A 84 -4.37 9.45 8.02
CA ALA A 84 -2.96 9.74 8.15
C ALA A 84 -2.52 10.78 7.11
N THR A 85 -1.48 11.54 7.47
CA THR A 85 -0.87 12.53 6.59
C THR A 85 0.62 12.24 6.43
N GLU A 86 1.07 12.06 5.19
CA GLU A 86 2.49 12.01 4.86
C GLU A 86 2.90 13.31 4.16
N LYS A 87 4.00 13.92 4.63
CA LYS A 87 4.62 15.10 4.00
C LYS A 87 5.96 14.69 3.41
N ARG A 88 6.18 14.97 2.13
CA ARG A 88 7.46 14.71 1.46
C ARG A 88 8.02 15.92 0.76
N GLN A 89 9.33 16.10 0.90
CA GLN A 89 10.09 16.98 0.04
C GLN A 89 10.32 16.29 -1.31
N VAL A 90 10.13 17.04 -2.38
CA VAL A 90 10.49 16.63 -3.74
C VAL A 90 11.90 17.17 -3.97
N LYS A 91 12.87 16.28 -4.18
CA LYS A 91 14.21 16.71 -4.57
C LYS A 91 14.12 17.25 -6.00
N ALA A 92 14.44 18.52 -6.17
CA ALA A 92 14.64 19.13 -7.49
C ALA A 92 15.92 18.59 -8.14
#